data_AF-A0A449H6J1-F1
#
_entry.id   AF-A0A449H6J1-F1
#
_cell.length_a   1.000
_cell.length_b   1.000
_cell.length_c   1.000
_cell.angle_alpha   90.00
_cell.angle_beta   90.00
_cell.angle_gamma   90.00
#
_symmetry.space_group_name_H-M   'P 1'
#
loop_
_entity.id
_entity.type
_entity.pdbx_description
1 polymer ?
#
loop_
_entity_poly.entity_id
_entity_poly.type
_entity_poly.pdbx_seq_one_letter_code
_entity_poly.pdbx_strand_id
1 'polypeptide(L)'
;MSGDQLSMDLGVPVEQTAWGKWVDPQRREARAREFMEYAGLDGIPDEPWADDSEEVKRLDIIVADLFPDVDTAKSSDMADAFICFLGECYIRFAGARWIEWEWADDEDTFYENVNPALECDTYDEDEISAWSLMNDMINYAPDTYDGMFSYAAAALRQYAEDHRAKQEDGLQSTDG
;
A
#
# COMPACT_ATOMS: atom_id res chain seq x y z
N MET A 1 -20.74 -47.89 -22.75
CA MET A 1 -20.01 -48.10 -21.47
C MET A 1 -18.87 -47.10 -21.50
N SER A 2 -19.16 -45.82 -21.30
CA SER A 2 -19.23 -45.12 -19.99
C SER A 2 -17.82 -44.96 -19.40
N GLY A 3 -17.33 -43.77 -19.06
CA GLY A 3 -18.04 -42.52 -18.86
C GLY A 3 -17.17 -41.29 -19.15
N ASP A 4 -17.88 -40.26 -19.59
CA ASP A 4 -17.48 -38.87 -19.45
C ASP A 4 -17.11 -38.62 -17.98
N GLN A 5 -15.83 -38.35 -17.73
CA GLN A 5 -15.46 -37.59 -16.54
C GLN A 5 -15.81 -36.13 -16.82
N LEU A 6 -17.10 -35.83 -16.61
CA LEU A 6 -17.56 -34.50 -16.23
C LEU A 6 -16.73 -34.10 -15.01
N SER A 7 -15.76 -33.21 -15.20
CA SER A 7 -15.26 -32.37 -14.13
C SER A 7 -16.47 -31.61 -13.59
N MET A 8 -17.01 -32.08 -12.48
CA MET A 8 -18.01 -31.34 -11.74
C MET A 8 -17.31 -30.08 -11.21
N ASP A 9 -17.49 -28.98 -11.93
CA ASP A 9 -17.37 -27.63 -11.37
C ASP A 9 -18.48 -27.49 -10.34
N LEU A 10 -18.24 -28.05 -9.15
CA LEU A 10 -19.06 -27.85 -7.98
C LEU A 10 -18.80 -26.42 -7.55
N GLY A 11 -19.66 -25.51 -7.99
CA GLY A 11 -19.79 -24.13 -7.50
C GLY A 11 -20.15 -24.08 -6.01
N VAL A 12 -19.29 -24.64 -5.18
CA VAL A 12 -19.23 -24.37 -3.75
C VAL A 12 -18.64 -22.96 -3.65
N PRO A 13 -19.37 -21.98 -3.10
CA PRO A 13 -18.76 -20.71 -2.76
C PRO A 13 -17.60 -21.04 -1.81
N VAL A 14 -16.36 -20.87 -2.28
CA VAL A 14 -15.22 -20.86 -1.37
C VAL A 14 -15.46 -19.64 -0.49
N GLU A 15 -15.84 -19.85 0.76
CA GLU A 15 -15.92 -18.75 1.71
C GLU A 15 -14.54 -18.09 1.75
N GLN A 16 -14.45 -16.86 1.23
CA GLN A 16 -13.20 -16.11 1.28
C GLN A 16 -12.84 -15.87 2.75
N THR A 17 -11.58 -16.14 3.08
CA THR A 17 -10.98 -15.77 4.36
C THR A 17 -11.08 -14.25 4.57
N ALA A 18 -10.91 -13.78 5.81
CA ALA A 18 -10.88 -12.34 6.09
C ALA A 18 -9.81 -11.65 5.21
N TRP A 19 -8.63 -12.27 5.09
CA TRP A 19 -7.58 -11.85 4.17
C TRP A 19 -8.03 -11.83 2.71
N GLY A 20 -8.63 -12.91 2.22
CA GLY A 20 -9.08 -13.02 0.83
C GLY A 20 -10.07 -11.91 0.44
N LYS A 21 -10.95 -11.50 1.37
CA LYS A 21 -11.86 -10.36 1.16
C LYS A 21 -11.14 -9.01 1.18
N TRP A 22 -10.15 -8.87 2.06
CA TRP A 22 -9.40 -7.61 2.22
C TRP A 22 -8.47 -7.35 1.02
N VAL A 23 -7.75 -8.39 0.57
CA VAL A 23 -6.75 -8.30 -0.51
C VAL A 23 -7.37 -8.26 -1.91
N ASP A 24 -8.69 -8.49 -2.01
CA ASP A 24 -9.43 -8.44 -3.27
C ASP A 24 -9.08 -7.15 -4.07
N PRO A 25 -8.56 -7.28 -5.31
CA PRO A 25 -8.10 -6.12 -6.08
C PRO A 25 -9.19 -5.08 -6.32
N GLN A 26 -10.44 -5.51 -6.59
CA GLN A 26 -11.53 -4.56 -6.86
C GLN A 26 -11.88 -3.75 -5.61
N ARG A 27 -11.85 -4.40 -4.44
CA ARG A 27 -12.04 -3.72 -3.16
C ARG A 27 -10.94 -2.71 -2.89
N ARG A 28 -9.67 -3.08 -3.07
CA ARG A 28 -8.53 -2.17 -2.84
C ARG A 28 -8.53 -1.00 -3.82
N GLU A 29 -8.79 -1.25 -5.10
CA GLU A 29 -8.92 -0.20 -6.12
C GLU A 29 -10.08 0.76 -5.82
N ALA A 30 -11.22 0.25 -5.35
CA ALA A 30 -12.35 1.09 -4.97
C ALA A 30 -12.02 1.99 -3.76
N ARG A 31 -11.33 1.45 -2.74
CA ARG A 31 -10.92 2.19 -1.55
C ARG A 31 -9.82 3.22 -1.86
N ALA A 32 -8.83 2.88 -2.70
CA ALA A 32 -7.85 3.83 -3.19
C ALA A 32 -8.50 4.97 -4.00
N ARG A 33 -9.49 4.64 -4.85
CA ARG A 33 -10.25 5.63 -5.62
C ARG A 33 -11.03 6.59 -4.74
N GLU A 34 -11.64 6.09 -3.66
CA GLU A 34 -12.34 6.94 -2.69
C GLU A 34 -11.43 7.99 -2.06
N PHE A 35 -10.21 7.61 -1.66
CA PHE A 35 -9.23 8.59 -1.18
C PHE A 35 -8.80 9.57 -2.28
N MET A 36 -8.51 9.09 -3.49
CA MET A 36 -8.14 9.97 -4.61
C MET A 36 -9.24 10.98 -4.93
N GLU A 37 -10.51 10.57 -4.96
CA GLU A 37 -11.65 11.45 -5.15
C GLU A 37 -11.77 12.49 -4.03
N TYR A 38 -11.63 12.07 -2.77
CA TYR A 38 -11.61 12.97 -1.62
C TYR A 38 -10.48 14.00 -1.72
N ALA A 39 -9.29 13.54 -2.10
CA ALA A 39 -8.11 14.37 -2.23
C ALA A 39 -8.11 15.24 -3.50
N GLY A 40 -8.99 14.97 -4.47
CA GLY A 40 -9.01 15.62 -5.78
C GLY A 40 -7.80 15.26 -6.63
N LEU A 41 -7.42 13.97 -6.64
CA LEU A 41 -6.40 13.38 -7.50
C LEU A 41 -7.06 12.72 -8.71
N ASP A 42 -6.52 12.95 -9.91
CA ASP A 42 -7.00 12.32 -11.14
C ASP A 42 -6.49 10.86 -11.28
N GLY A 43 -5.43 10.52 -10.54
CA GLY A 43 -4.81 9.20 -10.52
C GLY A 43 -3.44 9.21 -9.85
N ILE A 44 -2.82 8.04 -9.74
CA ILE A 44 -1.42 7.90 -9.31
C ILE A 44 -0.52 8.22 -10.52
N PRO A 45 0.49 9.13 -10.38
CA PRO A 45 1.39 9.49 -11.46
C PRO A 45 2.28 8.33 -11.93
N ASP A 46 2.93 8.48 -13.09
CA ASP A 46 3.84 7.46 -13.65
C ASP A 46 5.16 7.34 -12.88
N GLU A 47 5.56 8.41 -12.18
CA GLU A 47 6.71 8.45 -11.29
C GLU A 47 6.28 9.00 -9.93
N PRO A 48 6.96 8.63 -8.82
CA PRO A 48 6.68 9.21 -7.53
C PRO A 48 6.76 10.74 -7.57
N TRP A 49 5.93 11.40 -6.76
CA TRP A 49 5.90 12.85 -6.67
C TRP A 49 7.28 13.45 -6.35
N ALA A 50 7.60 14.59 -6.96
CA ALA A 50 8.76 15.39 -6.57
C ALA A 50 8.51 16.09 -5.22
N ASP A 51 9.57 16.26 -4.43
CA ASP A 51 9.57 16.82 -3.06
C ASP A 51 8.74 18.09 -2.94
N ASP A 52 8.94 19.06 -3.83
CA ASP A 52 8.30 20.38 -3.75
C ASP A 52 7.01 20.52 -4.58
N SER A 53 6.43 19.41 -5.04
CA SER A 53 5.25 19.48 -5.90
C SER A 53 4.04 20.06 -5.17
N GLU A 54 3.24 20.87 -5.87
CA GLU A 54 2.03 21.47 -5.31
C GLU A 54 1.01 20.41 -4.86
N GLU A 55 1.04 19.24 -5.51
CA GLU A 55 0.20 18.11 -5.11
C GLU A 55 0.62 17.52 -3.76
N VAL A 56 1.93 17.36 -3.50
CA VAL A 56 2.45 16.92 -2.20
C VAL A 56 2.05 17.89 -1.10
N LYS A 57 2.25 19.20 -1.30
CA LYS A 57 1.86 20.23 -0.32
C LYS A 57 0.37 20.21 0.01
N ARG A 58 -0.47 19.96 -1.00
CA ARG A 58 -1.92 19.81 -0.81
C ARG A 58 -2.24 18.54 -0.01
N LEU A 59 -1.60 17.42 -0.36
CA LEU A 59 -1.79 16.15 0.33
C LEU A 59 -1.30 16.20 1.77
N ASP A 60 -0.23 16.94 2.07
CA ASP A 60 0.24 17.17 3.44
C ASP A 60 -0.85 17.76 4.32
N ILE A 61 -1.55 18.79 3.84
CA ILE A 61 -2.66 19.42 4.57
C ILE A 61 -3.80 18.42 4.76
N ILE A 62 -4.19 17.72 3.69
CA ILE A 62 -5.30 16.76 3.71
C ILE A 62 -5.05 15.62 4.69
N VAL A 63 -3.85 15.03 4.64
CA VAL A 63 -3.46 13.88 5.47
C VAL A 63 -3.32 14.32 6.92
N ALA A 64 -2.73 15.49 7.20
CA ALA A 64 -2.63 16.02 8.56
C ALA A 64 -4.01 16.33 9.18
N ASP A 65 -4.97 16.80 8.37
CA ASP A 65 -6.35 17.05 8.82
C ASP A 65 -7.09 15.73 9.10
N LEU A 66 -6.88 14.69 8.29
CA LEU A 66 -7.52 13.38 8.44
C LEU A 66 -6.92 12.55 9.58
N PHE A 67 -5.60 12.63 9.76
CA PHE A 67 -4.83 11.73 10.61
C PHE A 67 -3.85 12.50 11.51
N PRO A 68 -4.35 13.42 12.36
CA PRO A 68 -3.49 14.23 13.24
C PRO A 68 -2.68 13.38 14.24
N ASP A 69 -3.18 12.19 14.58
CA ASP A 69 -2.52 11.19 15.41
C ASP A 69 -2.99 9.77 15.05
N VAL A 70 -2.28 8.76 15.56
CA VAL A 70 -2.54 7.34 15.27
C VAL A 70 -3.91 6.89 15.78
N ASP A 71 -4.37 7.39 16.93
CA ASP A 71 -5.68 7.03 17.49
C ASP A 71 -6.82 7.54 16.59
N THR A 72 -6.70 8.78 16.11
CA THR A 72 -7.62 9.38 15.14
C THR A 72 -7.61 8.57 13.85
N ALA A 73 -6.42 8.19 13.35
CA ALA A 73 -6.30 7.35 12.17
C ALA A 73 -6.99 5.99 12.33
N LYS A 74 -6.78 5.29 13.46
CA LYS A 74 -7.43 3.99 13.73
C LYS A 74 -8.96 4.07 13.75
N SER A 75 -9.52 5.21 14.16
CA SER A 75 -10.97 5.44 14.19
C SER A 75 -11.55 6.04 12.90
N SER A 76 -10.71 6.39 11.93
CA SER A 76 -11.11 7.11 10.72
C SER A 76 -11.65 6.17 9.65
N ASP A 77 -12.85 6.48 9.14
CA ASP A 77 -13.44 5.78 7.99
C ASP A 77 -12.59 5.91 6.71
N MET A 78 -11.68 6.90 6.66
CA MET A 78 -10.80 7.17 5.53
C MET A 78 -9.44 6.45 5.63
N ALA A 79 -9.08 5.90 6.80
CA ALA A 79 -7.77 5.27 6.98
C ALA A 79 -7.57 4.09 6.03
N ASP A 80 -8.58 3.23 5.90
CA ASP A 80 -8.51 2.09 4.99
C ASP A 80 -8.42 2.51 3.50
N ALA A 81 -9.10 3.58 3.13
CA ALA A 81 -9.02 4.16 1.78
C ALA A 81 -7.61 4.69 1.48
N PHE A 82 -7.02 5.40 2.45
CA PHE A 82 -5.67 5.92 2.33
C PHE A 82 -4.60 4.83 2.36
N ILE A 83 -4.72 3.81 3.22
CA ILE A 83 -3.83 2.63 3.24
C ILE A 83 -3.86 1.91 1.89
N CYS A 84 -5.05 1.70 1.32
CA CYS A 84 -5.17 1.11 -0.01
C CYS A 84 -4.52 2.00 -1.08
N PHE A 85 -4.68 3.33 -1.01
CA PHE A 85 -4.03 4.27 -1.91
C PHE A 85 -2.49 4.21 -1.83
N LEU A 86 -1.91 4.20 -0.62
CA LEU A 86 -0.47 4.01 -0.44
C LEU A 86 -0.02 2.67 -1.02
N GLY A 87 -0.76 1.60 -0.76
CA GLY A 87 -0.47 0.29 -1.35
C GLY A 87 -0.42 0.29 -2.86
N GLU A 88 -1.39 0.92 -3.53
CA GLU A 88 -1.35 1.07 -4.99
C GLU A 88 -0.14 1.88 -5.47
N CYS A 89 0.31 2.88 -4.69
CA CYS A 89 1.55 3.60 -4.99
C CYS A 89 2.78 2.69 -4.90
N TYR A 90 2.90 1.90 -3.84
CA TYR A 90 4.02 0.96 -3.67
C TYR A 90 4.00 -0.18 -4.70
N ILE A 91 2.82 -0.72 -5.04
CA ILE A 91 2.68 -1.71 -6.12
C ILE A 91 3.20 -1.12 -7.44
N ARG A 92 2.81 0.13 -7.74
CA ARG A 92 3.21 0.81 -8.98
C ARG A 92 4.70 1.13 -9.03
N PHE A 93 5.25 1.66 -7.94
CA PHE A 93 6.59 2.24 -7.94
C PHE A 93 7.69 1.27 -7.47
N ALA A 94 7.36 0.33 -6.60
CA ALA A 94 8.31 -0.58 -5.95
C ALA A 94 8.06 -2.06 -6.29
N GLY A 95 7.17 -2.35 -7.24
CA GLY A 95 6.78 -3.72 -7.60
C GLY A 95 6.19 -4.52 -6.45
N ALA A 96 5.68 -3.83 -5.42
CA ALA A 96 5.26 -4.47 -4.19
C ALA A 96 4.03 -5.37 -4.38
N ARG A 97 3.79 -6.26 -3.41
CA ARG A 97 2.57 -7.05 -3.31
C ARG A 97 2.07 -7.10 -1.87
N TRP A 98 0.75 -7.18 -1.73
CA TRP A 98 0.12 -7.38 -0.43
C TRP A 98 0.31 -8.82 0.07
N ILE A 99 0.75 -8.96 1.32
CA ILE A 99 0.88 -10.21 2.06
C ILE A 99 0.12 -10.12 3.39
N GLU A 100 -0.28 -11.28 3.93
CA GLU A 100 -0.83 -11.39 5.28
C GLU A 100 0.33 -11.63 6.24
N TRP A 101 0.61 -10.65 7.11
CA TRP A 101 1.76 -10.70 8.00
C TRP A 101 1.42 -11.36 9.34
N GLU A 102 2.10 -12.47 9.66
CA GLU A 102 1.74 -13.37 10.77
C GLU A 102 2.11 -12.84 12.18
N TRP A 103 2.88 -11.75 12.28
CA TRP A 103 3.54 -11.33 13.53
C TRP A 103 3.06 -9.99 14.12
N ALA A 104 1.81 -9.57 13.86
CA ALA A 104 1.29 -8.39 14.56
C ALA A 104 1.05 -8.69 16.05
N ASP A 105 1.62 -7.85 16.92
CA ASP A 105 1.06 -7.64 18.24
C ASP A 105 -0.28 -6.87 18.07
N ASP A 106 -1.31 -7.22 18.87
CA ASP A 106 -2.67 -6.66 18.76
C ASP A 106 -2.71 -5.11 18.84
N GLU A 107 -1.67 -4.48 19.38
CA GLU A 107 -1.55 -3.02 19.52
C GLU A 107 -1.14 -2.32 18.20
N ASP A 108 -0.54 -3.06 17.26
CA ASP A 108 0.09 -2.55 16.04
C ASP A 108 -0.66 -2.97 14.76
N THR A 109 -2.00 -2.90 14.81
CA THR A 109 -2.86 -3.14 13.63
C THR A 109 -3.98 -2.10 13.49
N PHE A 110 -4.41 -1.89 12.25
CA PHE A 110 -5.61 -1.13 11.88
C PHE A 110 -6.85 -2.02 11.72
N TYR A 111 -6.68 -3.35 11.78
CA TYR A 111 -7.73 -4.30 11.44
C TYR A 111 -7.78 -5.44 12.46
N GLU A 112 -8.99 -5.85 12.83
CA GLU A 112 -9.21 -6.88 13.86
C GLU A 112 -8.79 -8.29 13.44
N ASN A 113 -8.88 -8.63 12.15
CA ASN A 113 -8.81 -10.02 11.66
C ASN A 113 -7.83 -10.22 10.52
N VAL A 114 -7.10 -9.18 10.13
CA VAL A 114 -6.09 -9.21 9.06
C VAL A 114 -4.95 -8.30 9.47
N ASN A 115 -3.75 -8.59 8.99
CA ASN A 115 -2.59 -7.72 9.19
C ASN A 115 -1.87 -7.52 7.86
N PRO A 116 -2.35 -6.57 7.04
CA PRO A 116 -1.79 -6.36 5.71
C PRO A 116 -0.39 -5.76 5.79
N ALA A 117 0.54 -6.32 5.01
CA ALA A 117 1.84 -5.72 4.76
C ALA A 117 2.16 -5.73 3.27
N LEU A 118 3.02 -4.81 2.85
CA LEU A 118 3.59 -4.74 1.51
C LEU A 118 4.95 -5.41 1.53
N GLU A 119 5.12 -6.46 0.75
CA GLU A 119 6.44 -6.99 0.41
C GLU A 119 6.92 -6.28 -0.85
N CYS A 120 7.96 -5.45 -0.74
CA CYS A 120 8.51 -4.66 -1.84
C CYS A 120 9.53 -5.47 -2.66
N ASP A 121 9.52 -5.32 -3.98
CA ASP A 121 10.47 -6.02 -4.87
C ASP A 121 11.82 -5.26 -4.92
N THR A 122 12.47 -5.14 -3.76
CA THR A 122 13.81 -4.57 -3.57
C THR A 122 14.81 -5.69 -3.20
N TYR A 123 16.10 -5.38 -3.05
CA TYR A 123 17.11 -6.38 -2.68
C TYR A 123 16.89 -6.99 -1.29
N ASP A 124 16.36 -6.19 -0.37
CA ASP A 124 16.15 -6.59 1.02
C ASP A 124 14.76 -7.21 1.24
N GLU A 125 13.91 -7.26 0.19
CA GLU A 125 12.53 -7.78 0.24
C GLU A 125 11.73 -7.18 1.41
N ASP A 126 11.85 -5.86 1.59
CA ASP A 126 11.28 -5.15 2.74
C ASP A 126 9.78 -5.40 2.87
N GLU A 127 9.37 -5.78 4.08
CA GLU A 127 7.98 -5.90 4.49
C GLU A 127 7.56 -4.66 5.28
N ILE A 128 6.56 -3.94 4.77
CA ILE A 128 6.03 -2.73 5.42
C ILE A 128 4.58 -2.97 5.81
N SER A 129 4.31 -3.11 7.11
CA SER A 129 2.94 -3.29 7.60
C SER A 129 2.08 -2.05 7.35
N ALA A 130 0.76 -2.23 7.20
CA ALA A 130 -0.19 -1.13 7.12
C ALA A 130 -0.11 -0.21 8.35
N TRP A 131 0.20 -0.77 9.51
CA TRP A 131 0.47 0.01 10.71
C TRP A 131 1.73 0.87 10.57
N SER A 132 2.85 0.28 10.14
CA SER A 132 4.13 1.00 9.97
C SER A 132 3.99 2.13 8.97
N LEU A 133 3.31 1.89 7.83
CA LEU A 133 3.02 2.93 6.82
C LEU A 133 2.34 4.16 7.43
N MET A 134 1.30 3.95 8.23
CA MET A 134 0.55 5.03 8.85
C MET A 134 1.31 5.66 10.01
N ASN A 135 1.89 4.84 10.89
CA ASN A 135 2.60 5.28 12.08
C ASN A 135 3.80 6.14 11.74
N ASP A 136 4.62 5.70 10.79
CA ASP A 136 5.84 6.42 10.42
C ASP A 136 5.53 7.71 9.68
N MET A 137 4.47 7.71 8.86
CA MET A 137 3.96 8.92 8.22
C MET A 137 3.42 9.93 9.22
N ILE A 138 2.64 9.49 10.22
CA ILE A 138 2.09 10.38 11.26
C ILE A 138 3.21 10.92 12.15
N ASN A 139 4.19 10.08 12.50
CA ASN A 139 5.33 10.43 13.36
C ASN A 139 6.57 10.86 12.57
N TYR A 140 6.39 11.38 11.35
CA TYR A 140 7.49 11.82 10.50
C TYR A 140 8.39 12.83 11.22
N ALA A 141 9.67 12.91 10.82
CA ALA A 141 10.60 13.89 11.36
C ALA A 141 10.35 15.28 10.73
N PRO A 142 9.79 16.27 11.46
CA PRO A 142 9.44 17.58 10.88
C PRO A 142 10.65 18.46 10.59
N ASP A 143 11.83 18.10 11.12
CA ASP A 143 13.11 18.76 10.77
C ASP A 143 13.64 18.28 9.40
N THR A 144 13.09 17.20 8.85
CA THR A 144 13.52 16.57 7.59
C THR A 144 12.49 16.72 6.49
N TYR A 145 11.20 16.62 6.81
CA TYR A 145 10.11 16.67 5.82
C TYR A 145 9.12 17.77 6.17
N ASP A 146 8.54 18.40 5.15
CA ASP A 146 7.59 19.50 5.32
C ASP A 146 6.21 19.05 5.81
N GLY A 147 5.91 17.75 5.71
CA GLY A 147 4.63 17.17 6.12
C GLY A 147 4.58 15.64 6.05
N MET A 148 3.44 15.10 6.50
CA MET A 148 3.17 13.67 6.56
C MET A 148 3.26 13.01 5.18
N PHE A 149 2.62 13.59 4.16
CA PHE A 149 2.66 13.05 2.81
C PHE A 149 4.02 13.31 2.13
N SER A 150 4.71 14.40 2.46
CA SER A 150 6.10 14.64 2.04
C SER A 150 7.03 13.50 2.47
N TYR A 151 6.88 12.98 3.70
CA TYR A 151 7.56 11.77 4.15
C TYR A 151 7.20 10.55 3.28
N ALA A 152 5.91 10.29 3.09
CA ALA A 152 5.45 9.14 2.30
C ALA A 152 5.97 9.21 0.85
N ALA A 153 5.95 10.39 0.23
CA ALA A 153 6.46 10.60 -1.12
C ALA A 153 7.98 10.36 -1.20
N ALA A 154 8.74 10.75 -0.17
CA ALA A 154 10.18 10.47 -0.09
C ALA A 154 10.46 8.97 0.03
N ALA A 155 9.72 8.26 0.87
CA ALA A 155 9.81 6.80 0.96
C ALA A 155 9.49 6.14 -0.39
N LEU A 156 8.42 6.55 -1.06
CA LEU A 156 8.07 6.03 -2.39
C LEU A 156 9.17 6.28 -3.43
N ARG A 157 9.84 7.43 -3.40
CA ARG A 157 11.00 7.71 -4.28
C ARG A 157 12.14 6.74 -4.01
N GLN A 158 12.51 6.54 -2.75
CA GLN A 158 13.57 5.63 -2.36
C GLN A 158 13.27 4.18 -2.81
N TYR A 159 12.08 3.67 -2.49
CA TYR A 159 11.68 2.31 -2.90
C TYR A 159 11.61 2.15 -4.43
N ALA A 160 11.25 3.20 -5.16
CA ALA A 160 11.28 3.18 -6.62
C ALA A 160 12.70 3.10 -7.18
N GLU A 161 13.66 3.78 -6.55
CA GLU A 161 15.08 3.71 -6.92
C GLU A 161 15.65 2.32 -6.63
N ASP A 162 15.37 1.75 -5.46
CA ASP A 162 15.85 0.41 -5.07
C ASP A 162 15.28 -0.69 -5.99
N HIS A 163 13.99 -0.58 -6.33
CA HIS A 163 13.34 -1.51 -7.26
C HIS A 163 13.96 -1.45 -8.67
N ARG A 164 14.20 -0.24 -9.20
CA ARG A 164 14.86 -0.06 -10.51
C ARG A 164 16.29 -0.60 -10.50
N ALA A 165 17.05 -0.34 -9.44
CA ALA A 165 18.40 -0.88 -9.30
C ALA A 165 18.42 -2.41 -9.36
N LYS A 166 17.51 -3.08 -8.63
CA LYS A 166 17.35 -4.55 -8.69
C LYS A 166 17.05 -5.05 -10.09
N GLN A 167 16.15 -4.39 -10.81
CA GLN A 167 15.81 -4.77 -12.19
C GLN A 167 16.99 -4.62 -13.15
N GLU A 168 17.75 -3.53 -13.05
CA GLU A 168 18.89 -3.26 -13.93
C GLU A 168 20.02 -4.29 -13.76
N ASP A 169 20.36 -4.65 -12.52
CA ASP A 169 21.36 -5.70 -12.23
C ASP A 169 20.90 -7.10 -12.66
N GLY A 170 19.61 -7.40 -12.47
CA GLY A 170 19.00 -8.66 -12.91
C GLY A 170 19.09 -8.84 -14.43
N LEU A 171 18.85 -7.77 -15.18
CA LEU A 171 18.97 -7.75 -16.65
C LEU A 171 20.42 -7.93 -17.11
N GLN A 172 21.39 -7.28 -16.44
CA GLN A 172 22.81 -7.44 -16.75
C GLN A 172 23.33 -8.87 -16.48
N SER A 173 22.70 -9.60 -15.55
CA SER A 173 23.10 -10.96 -15.20
C SER A 173 22.59 -12.04 -16.19
N THR A 174 21.59 -11.72 -17.02
CA THR A 174 21.01 -12.66 -17.99
C THR A 174 21.67 -12.66 -19.37
N ASP A 175 22.56 -11.69 -19.65
CA ASP A 175 23.30 -11.55 -20.91
C ASP A 175 24.76 -12.07 -20.85
N GLY A 176 25.10 -12.86 -19.82
CA GLY A 176 26.44 -13.42 -19.56
C GLY A 176 26.64 -14.88 -19.96
#